data_AF-A0A5N6S826-F1
#
_entry.id   AF-A0A5N6S826-F1
#
_cell.length_a   1.000
_cell.length_b   1.000
_cell.length_c   1.000
_cell.angle_alpha   90.00
_cell.angle_beta   90.00
_cell.angle_gamma   90.00
#
_symmetry.space_group_name_H-M   'P 1'
#
loop_
_entity.id
_entity.type
_entity.pdbx_description
1 polymer ?
#
loop_
_entity_poly.entity_id
_entity_poly.type
_entity_poly.pdbx_seq_one_letter_code
_entity_poly.pdbx_strand_id
1 'polypeptide(L)'
;MAEGASMAKACVSCGTEMDDDDRFCASCGTEQPEIAPPAVVANAAAVTAVAPAAAPTCPQCGTPITVDMRFCESCGARLSVAASPAVAESAGSANTGMPVGATQAMPMFAAAGAGATTAAAAPAATQFSLTPADKKNGEVPPMIPAVAPPAIPPALPPAAIGAFATYPGGSGSNQDANTQKQGDASRRRIIAVVCALLVLLAVGLGVWWFALRGSGSNNGAKQNASQTQQNATAQSNGSSKSPSTAAKACTSAPDLSLESVDHSNATLIVTFSAQSNCASKNAKFAESGVTVTIKDGGDVVASAVYDFSHSPISFSGGTSTVKLAFTTMQYWRPYDAIRTSNTDVTVQPHGTPNGTVAPSDSGALGGANIDDAQIESNAQSALNWQLDNDADAANQFYSTTTTQLSSKKKDLQAEGKTWQYRDIMEQFLQMRIAHPKAILIWASKYSYYTARGFDANFYVILSGESFGSADEAKGWCSANGLTADNCMPVQLS
;
A
#
# COMPACT_ATOMS: atom_id res chain seq x y z
N MET A 1 -45.52 21.02 56.05
CA MET A 1 -44.57 19.96 56.39
C MET A 1 -45.14 18.66 55.88
N ALA A 2 -44.53 18.11 54.84
CA ALA A 2 -44.69 16.73 54.40
C ALA A 2 -43.35 16.39 53.73
N GLU A 3 -42.52 15.65 54.47
CA GLU A 3 -41.26 15.06 54.03
C GLU A 3 -41.51 14.14 52.83
N GLY A 4 -40.86 14.44 51.70
CA GLY A 4 -40.74 13.51 50.59
C GLY A 4 -39.52 12.63 50.84
N ALA A 5 -39.74 11.33 51.04
CA ALA A 5 -38.68 10.35 51.15
C ALA A 5 -37.91 10.27 49.83
N SER A 6 -36.64 10.70 49.84
CA SER A 6 -35.67 10.41 48.77
C SER A 6 -35.41 8.90 48.79
N MET A 7 -35.67 8.24 47.66
CA MET A 7 -35.25 6.86 47.46
C MET A 7 -33.81 6.92 46.96
N ALA A 8 -32.89 6.35 47.73
CA ALA A 8 -31.48 6.29 47.36
C ALA A 8 -31.22 5.06 46.47
N LYS A 9 -30.45 5.24 45.38
CA LYS A 9 -29.99 4.18 44.48
C LYS A 9 -28.52 3.90 44.71
N ALA A 10 -28.14 2.62 44.70
CA ALA A 10 -26.74 2.23 44.77
C ALA A 10 -26.08 2.25 43.38
N CYS A 11 -24.85 2.76 43.30
CA CYS A 11 -24.06 2.74 42.08
C CYS A 11 -23.84 1.30 41.59
N VAL A 12 -24.16 1.04 40.31
CA VAL A 12 -24.02 -0.31 39.71
C VAL A 12 -22.58 -0.81 39.64
N SER A 13 -21.59 0.09 39.74
CA SER A 13 -20.18 -0.27 39.62
C SER A 13 -19.46 -0.41 40.95
N CYS A 14 -19.72 0.47 41.93
CA CYS A 14 -19.00 0.48 43.21
C CYS A 14 -19.89 0.29 44.44
N GLY A 15 -21.22 0.27 44.28
CA GLY A 15 -22.18 0.03 45.37
C GLY A 15 -22.40 1.18 46.34
N THR A 16 -21.78 2.34 46.12
CA THR A 16 -21.98 3.54 46.95
C THR A 16 -23.39 4.09 46.76
N GLU A 17 -24.05 4.49 47.84
CA GLU A 17 -25.39 5.11 47.81
C GLU A 17 -25.34 6.49 47.13
N MET A 18 -26.36 6.78 46.32
CA MET A 18 -26.51 7.99 45.51
C MET A 18 -27.98 8.40 45.46
N ASP A 19 -28.25 9.65 45.13
CA ASP A 19 -29.62 10.12 44.91
C ASP A 19 -30.16 9.61 43.56
N ASP A 20 -31.48 9.38 43.46
CA ASP A 20 -32.12 8.78 42.28
C ASP A 20 -31.97 9.64 41.00
N ASP A 21 -31.76 10.95 41.15
CA ASP A 21 -31.56 11.90 40.05
C ASP A 21 -30.09 11.99 39.58
N ASP A 22 -29.15 11.36 40.29
CA ASP A 22 -27.73 11.43 39.96
C ASP A 22 -27.37 10.53 38.77
N ARG A 23 -27.06 11.17 37.65
CA ARG A 23 -26.65 10.49 36.41
C ARG A 23 -25.24 9.92 36.45
N PHE A 24 -24.38 10.40 37.35
CA PHE A 24 -22.99 9.95 37.48
C PHE A 24 -22.62 9.76 38.94
N CYS A 25 -21.90 8.67 39.24
CA CYS A 25 -21.44 8.43 40.60
C CYS A 25 -20.33 9.39 41.01
N ALA A 26 -20.54 10.17 42.06
CA ALA A 26 -19.55 11.13 42.57
C ALA A 26 -18.27 10.47 43.12
N SER A 27 -18.31 9.18 43.47
CA SER A 27 -17.14 8.46 44.00
C SER A 27 -16.30 7.75 42.93
N CYS A 28 -16.90 7.21 41.87
CA CYS A 28 -16.16 6.43 40.85
C CYS A 28 -16.35 6.94 39.42
N GLY A 29 -17.19 7.96 39.19
CA GLY A 29 -17.43 8.58 37.88
C GLY A 29 -18.32 7.81 36.92
N THR A 30 -18.84 6.63 37.32
CA THR A 30 -19.62 5.77 36.43
C THR A 30 -21.04 6.31 36.20
N GLU A 31 -21.43 6.42 34.92
CA GLU A 31 -22.78 6.83 34.53
C GLU A 31 -23.83 5.75 34.89
N GLN A 32 -24.99 6.19 35.39
CA GLN A 32 -26.06 5.28 35.79
C GLN A 32 -27.14 5.17 34.71
N PRO A 33 -27.65 3.95 34.43
CA PRO A 33 -28.75 3.77 33.51
C PRO A 33 -30.04 4.36 34.09
N GLU A 34 -30.71 5.19 33.30
CA GLU A 34 -31.96 5.88 33.64
C GLU A 34 -33.12 4.87 33.62
N ILE A 35 -33.88 4.78 34.72
CA ILE A 35 -34.98 3.83 34.86
C ILE A 35 -36.25 4.48 34.29
N ALA A 36 -36.68 4.06 33.11
CA ALA A 36 -37.94 4.53 32.52
C ALA A 36 -39.16 3.96 33.28
N PRO A 37 -40.21 4.77 33.57
CA PRO A 37 -41.44 4.27 34.17
C PRO A 37 -42.25 3.41 33.16
N PRO A 38 -43.09 2.46 33.63
CA PRO A 38 -43.71 1.46 32.78
C PRO A 38 -44.78 2.05 31.85
N ALA A 39 -44.69 1.67 30.57
CA ALA A 39 -45.57 2.12 29.51
C ALA A 39 -47.00 1.56 29.62
N VAL A 40 -47.99 2.45 29.52
CA VAL A 40 -49.39 2.11 29.23
C VAL A 40 -49.57 1.87 27.73
N VAL A 41 -50.13 0.71 27.40
CA VAL A 41 -50.51 0.28 26.05
C VAL A 41 -51.70 1.08 25.51
N ALA A 42 -51.58 1.66 24.32
CA ALA A 42 -52.71 2.10 23.52
C ALA A 42 -52.43 2.00 21.99
N ASN A 43 -53.50 1.67 21.28
CA ASN A 43 -53.59 1.06 19.95
C ASN A 43 -53.17 1.91 18.75
N ALA A 44 -52.89 1.16 17.67
CA ALA A 44 -52.71 1.59 16.29
C ALA A 44 -53.92 2.38 15.71
N ALA A 45 -53.60 3.45 14.98
CA ALA A 45 -54.43 3.98 13.91
C ALA A 45 -53.52 4.53 12.79
N ALA A 46 -53.90 4.20 11.56
CA ALA A 46 -53.16 4.41 10.32
C ALA A 46 -52.91 5.88 9.97
N VAL A 47 -51.73 6.16 9.42
CA VAL A 47 -51.49 7.34 8.57
C VAL A 47 -50.75 6.88 7.32
N THR A 48 -51.39 7.11 6.17
CA THR A 48 -50.92 6.85 4.81
C THR A 48 -49.62 7.60 4.53
N ALA A 49 -48.54 6.86 4.27
CA ALA A 49 -47.27 7.42 3.82
C ALA A 49 -47.33 7.75 2.32
N VAL A 50 -47.16 9.03 1.99
CA VAL A 50 -46.78 9.50 0.66
C VAL A 50 -45.27 9.26 0.52
N ALA A 51 -44.85 8.53 -0.52
CA ALA A 51 -43.46 8.20 -0.77
C ALA A 51 -42.62 9.46 -1.07
N PRO A 52 -41.44 9.67 -0.44
CA PRO A 52 -40.52 10.71 -0.86
C PRO A 52 -39.77 10.27 -2.12
N ALA A 53 -39.70 11.18 -3.09
CA ALA A 53 -38.94 11.02 -4.33
C ALA A 53 -37.45 10.75 -4.05
N ALA A 54 -36.86 9.84 -4.82
CA ALA A 54 -35.49 9.37 -4.65
C ALA A 54 -34.47 10.53 -4.68
N ALA A 55 -33.60 10.57 -3.67
CA ALA A 55 -32.49 11.50 -3.61
C ALA A 55 -31.47 11.24 -4.74
N PRO A 56 -30.86 12.27 -5.33
CA PRO A 56 -29.85 12.09 -6.37
C PRO A 56 -28.60 11.41 -5.82
N THR A 57 -27.92 10.61 -6.65
CA THR A 57 -26.64 9.97 -6.32
C THR A 57 -25.52 10.55 -7.17
N CYS A 58 -24.30 10.52 -6.64
CA CYS A 58 -23.11 10.96 -7.35
C CYS A 58 -22.90 10.07 -8.59
N PRO A 59 -22.80 10.64 -9.81
CA PRO A 59 -22.62 9.85 -11.04
C PRO A 59 -21.22 9.22 -11.16
N GLN A 60 -20.29 9.49 -10.24
CA GLN A 60 -18.93 8.95 -10.27
C GLN A 60 -18.69 7.83 -9.27
N CYS A 61 -19.37 7.83 -8.12
CA CYS A 61 -19.17 6.80 -7.09
C CYS A 61 -20.47 6.24 -6.49
N GLY A 62 -21.64 6.72 -6.92
CA GLY A 62 -22.95 6.21 -6.51
C GLY A 62 -23.40 6.60 -5.11
N THR A 63 -22.62 7.39 -4.35
CA THR A 63 -23.02 7.83 -3.01
C THR A 63 -24.17 8.83 -3.09
N PRO A 64 -25.14 8.79 -2.15
CA PRO A 64 -26.24 9.75 -2.12
C PRO A 64 -25.69 11.16 -1.88
N ILE A 65 -26.18 12.13 -2.65
CA ILE A 65 -25.77 13.54 -2.57
C ILE A 65 -27.01 14.41 -2.28
N THR A 66 -26.80 15.55 -1.60
CA THR A 66 -27.85 16.57 -1.52
C THR A 66 -27.71 17.55 -2.69
N VAL A 67 -28.83 18.13 -3.12
CA VAL A 67 -28.91 18.93 -4.36
C VAL A 67 -28.07 20.22 -4.29
N ASP A 68 -27.64 20.60 -3.09
CA ASP A 68 -26.90 21.83 -2.80
C ASP A 68 -25.37 21.64 -2.80
N MET A 69 -24.87 20.41 -2.96
CA MET A 69 -23.43 20.12 -2.97
C MET A 69 -22.82 20.36 -4.36
N ARG A 70 -21.79 21.21 -4.45
CA ARG A 70 -21.04 21.48 -5.70
C ARG A 70 -19.96 20.43 -5.99
N PHE A 71 -19.58 19.65 -4.99
CA PHE A 71 -18.58 18.58 -5.08
C PHE A 71 -19.05 17.40 -4.22
N CYS A 72 -18.80 16.18 -4.67
CA CYS A 72 -19.07 14.97 -3.90
C CYS A 72 -18.03 14.80 -2.81
N GLU A 73 -18.46 14.76 -1.55
CA GLU A 73 -17.56 14.65 -0.40
C GLU A 73 -16.85 13.29 -0.31
N SER A 74 -17.41 12.24 -0.93
CA SER A 74 -16.81 10.90 -0.90
C SER A 74 -15.73 10.67 -1.96
N CYS A 75 -15.82 11.31 -3.13
CA CYS A 75 -14.88 11.06 -4.24
C CYS A 75 -14.27 12.34 -4.86
N GLY A 76 -14.66 13.52 -4.40
CA GLY A 76 -14.15 14.81 -4.88
C GLY A 76 -14.70 15.25 -6.24
N ALA A 77 -15.58 14.47 -6.87
CA ALA A 77 -16.13 14.80 -8.19
C ALA A 77 -17.01 16.06 -8.15
N ARG A 78 -16.80 16.99 -9.09
CA ARG A 78 -17.66 18.18 -9.25
C ARG A 78 -19.05 17.77 -9.70
N LEU A 79 -20.08 18.26 -9.01
CA LEU A 79 -21.48 17.99 -9.29
C LEU A 79 -22.07 19.21 -9.98
N SER A 80 -22.21 19.15 -11.30
CA SER A 80 -22.85 20.20 -12.09
C SER A 80 -24.37 20.04 -12.02
N VAL A 81 -25.06 21.03 -11.44
CA VAL A 81 -26.51 21.16 -11.56
C VAL A 81 -26.85 21.39 -13.03
N ALA A 82 -27.45 20.40 -13.67
CA ALA A 82 -27.93 20.51 -15.04
C ALA A 82 -29.13 21.46 -15.08
N ALA A 83 -28.89 22.72 -15.44
CA ALA A 83 -29.85 23.43 -16.26
C ALA A 83 -29.94 22.70 -17.62
N SER A 84 -31.14 22.39 -18.06
CA SER A 84 -31.44 21.72 -19.33
C SER A 84 -32.71 22.34 -19.91
N PRO A 85 -32.99 22.32 -21.23
CA PRO A 85 -32.13 22.33 -22.43
C PRO A 85 -32.56 23.42 -23.46
N ALA A 86 -32.01 23.32 -24.69
CA ALA A 86 -32.36 23.99 -25.97
C ALA A 86 -31.46 25.20 -26.34
N VAL A 87 -31.01 25.43 -27.58
CA VAL A 87 -31.44 25.03 -28.93
C VAL A 87 -30.19 24.96 -29.86
N ALA A 88 -30.26 24.14 -30.90
CA ALA A 88 -29.33 24.12 -32.02
C ALA A 88 -29.36 25.43 -32.83
N GLU A 89 -28.21 25.91 -33.35
CA GLU A 89 -28.18 26.47 -34.71
C GLU A 89 -26.76 26.48 -35.31
N SER A 90 -26.72 26.21 -36.61
CA SER A 90 -25.56 26.07 -37.48
C SER A 90 -25.11 27.39 -38.12
N ALA A 91 -23.85 27.39 -38.57
CA ALA A 91 -23.27 28.18 -39.67
C ALA A 91 -22.81 29.62 -39.38
N GLY A 92 -21.63 29.96 -39.93
CA GLY A 92 -21.22 31.36 -40.10
C GLY A 92 -19.72 31.61 -40.11
N SER A 93 -19.11 31.41 -41.28
CA SER A 93 -17.79 31.93 -41.64
C SER A 93 -17.76 33.47 -41.60
N ALA A 94 -16.75 34.08 -40.97
CA ALA A 94 -16.12 35.32 -41.47
C ALA A 94 -14.83 35.66 -40.70
N ASN A 95 -13.86 36.02 -41.52
CA ASN A 95 -12.48 36.41 -41.28
C ASN A 95 -12.39 37.89 -40.84
N THR A 96 -11.45 38.28 -39.96
CA THR A 96 -10.64 39.51 -40.09
C THR A 96 -9.57 39.62 -38.98
N GLY A 97 -8.31 39.77 -39.41
CA GLY A 97 -7.41 40.80 -38.86
C GLY A 97 -6.36 40.37 -37.82
N MET A 98 -5.14 40.07 -38.30
CA MET A 98 -3.89 40.25 -37.54
C MET A 98 -3.67 41.76 -37.20
N PRO A 99 -2.71 42.09 -36.32
CA PRO A 99 -1.37 42.31 -36.85
C PRO A 99 -0.23 41.65 -36.05
N VAL A 100 0.85 41.53 -36.81
CA VAL A 100 2.20 41.02 -36.56
C VAL A 100 3.09 41.97 -35.75
N GLY A 101 4.13 41.39 -35.14
CA GLY A 101 5.41 42.04 -34.80
C GLY A 101 5.74 41.94 -33.30
N ALA A 102 6.93 41.55 -32.84
CA ALA A 102 8.18 41.32 -33.51
C ALA A 102 9.12 40.48 -32.62
N THR A 103 10.01 39.77 -33.29
CA THR A 103 11.17 38.98 -32.87
C THR A 103 12.20 39.79 -32.07
N GLN A 104 12.92 39.13 -31.14
CA GLN A 104 14.39 39.17 -30.92
C GLN A 104 14.72 38.45 -29.58
N ALA A 105 15.42 37.31 -29.58
CA ALA A 105 16.87 37.10 -29.75
C ALA A 105 17.62 37.11 -28.39
N MET A 106 18.24 35.96 -28.07
CA MET A 106 19.25 35.78 -27.02
C MET A 106 20.53 36.59 -27.32
N PRO A 107 21.42 36.72 -26.32
CA PRO A 107 22.73 36.08 -26.51
C PRO A 107 23.28 35.35 -25.26
N MET A 108 24.15 34.38 -25.55
CA MET A 108 25.14 33.78 -24.63
C MET A 108 26.31 34.75 -24.35
N PHE A 109 27.09 34.42 -23.31
CA PHE A 109 28.54 34.62 -23.03
C PHE A 109 28.68 34.90 -21.51
N ALA A 110 29.69 34.52 -20.75
CA ALA A 110 30.75 33.50 -20.76
C ALA A 110 31.46 33.64 -19.39
N ALA A 111 32.26 32.64 -19.04
CA ALA A 111 33.00 32.51 -17.77
C ALA A 111 34.16 33.50 -17.57
N ALA A 112 34.55 33.68 -16.30
CA ALA A 112 35.86 34.06 -15.70
C ALA A 112 35.62 35.10 -14.57
N GLY A 113 36.22 35.07 -13.38
CA GLY A 113 37.33 34.31 -12.82
C GLY A 113 37.50 34.65 -11.33
N ALA A 114 38.57 34.11 -10.74
CA ALA A 114 38.90 33.99 -9.32
C ALA A 114 39.02 35.29 -8.48
N GLY A 115 38.94 35.14 -7.15
CA GLY A 115 39.46 36.11 -6.19
C GLY A 115 38.95 35.88 -4.76
N ALA A 116 39.85 35.83 -3.78
CA ALA A 116 39.66 35.22 -2.47
C ALA A 116 39.24 36.16 -1.32
N THR A 117 38.73 35.54 -0.24
CA THR A 117 38.77 35.92 1.20
C THR A 117 38.23 37.27 1.67
N THR A 118 37.23 37.24 2.56
CA THR A 118 37.24 37.87 3.89
C THR A 118 36.12 37.29 4.75
N ALA A 119 36.37 37.17 6.05
CA ALA A 119 35.48 36.59 7.05
C ALA A 119 34.57 37.65 7.71
N ALA A 120 33.55 37.13 8.40
CA ALA A 120 32.76 37.71 9.48
C ALA A 120 31.61 38.68 9.12
N ALA A 121 30.37 38.23 9.34
CA ALA A 121 29.45 38.77 10.35
C ALA A 121 28.05 38.13 10.23
N ALA A 122 27.51 37.65 11.35
CA ALA A 122 26.13 37.18 11.48
C ALA A 122 25.12 38.35 11.43
N PRO A 123 23.86 38.15 10.99
CA PRO A 123 22.80 39.10 11.27
C PRO A 123 22.00 38.68 12.50
N ALA A 124 21.91 39.62 13.43
CA ALA A 124 21.11 39.57 14.65
C ALA A 124 19.62 39.81 14.37
N ALA A 125 18.82 39.32 15.31
CA ALA A 125 17.37 39.36 15.36
C ALA A 125 16.78 40.78 15.32
N THR A 126 15.71 40.94 14.54
CA THR A 126 14.90 42.14 14.48
C THR A 126 13.84 42.11 15.59
N GLN A 127 13.99 42.98 16.58
CA GLN A 127 12.97 43.25 17.59
C GLN A 127 12.08 44.41 17.11
N PHE A 128 10.76 44.20 17.11
CA PHE A 128 9.78 45.25 16.86
C PHE A 128 9.24 45.76 18.21
N SER A 129 9.48 47.04 18.49
CA SER A 129 9.02 47.74 19.68
C SER A 129 7.55 48.18 19.52
N LEU A 130 6.75 47.93 20.55
CA LEU A 130 5.38 48.44 20.68
C LEU A 130 5.40 49.90 21.16
N THR A 131 4.57 50.73 20.54
CA THR A 131 4.20 52.06 21.05
C THR A 131 2.84 51.98 21.76
N PRO A 132 2.56 52.79 22.80
CA PRO A 132 1.30 52.73 23.54
C PRO A 132 0.21 53.57 22.86
N ALA A 133 -0.97 52.99 22.66
CA ALA A 133 -2.15 53.70 22.17
C ALA A 133 -3.13 54.02 23.32
N ASP A 134 -3.68 55.22 23.23
CA ASP A 134 -4.58 55.91 24.14
C ASP A 134 -5.85 55.14 24.55
N LYS A 135 -6.26 55.38 25.81
CA LYS A 135 -7.60 55.08 26.32
C LYS A 135 -8.61 56.08 25.74
N LYS A 136 -9.71 55.61 25.15
CA LYS A 136 -11.07 56.09 25.46
C LYS A 136 -12.19 55.25 24.84
N ASN A 137 -13.22 55.10 25.67
CA ASN A 137 -14.61 54.71 25.45
C ASN A 137 -14.93 53.26 25.03
N GLY A 138 -15.78 52.64 25.86
CA GLY A 138 -16.32 51.31 25.66
C GLY A 138 -17.64 51.32 24.90
N GLU A 139 -17.90 50.18 24.25
CA GLU A 139 -19.23 49.72 23.88
C GLU A 139 -19.14 48.19 23.72
N VAL A 140 -20.11 47.45 24.26
CA VAL A 140 -20.16 45.98 24.27
C VAL A 140 -21.14 45.51 23.19
N PRO A 141 -20.77 44.59 22.27
CA PRO A 141 -21.73 43.90 21.41
C PRO A 141 -22.15 42.51 21.93
N PRO A 142 -23.32 41.98 21.53
CA PRO A 142 -24.02 40.88 22.20
C PRO A 142 -23.63 39.47 21.72
N MET A 143 -23.89 38.46 22.56
CA MET A 143 -23.70 37.02 22.32
C MET A 143 -24.73 36.44 21.34
N ILE A 144 -24.28 35.47 20.52
CA ILE A 144 -25.07 34.66 19.57
C ILE A 144 -25.26 33.25 20.17
N PRO A 145 -26.45 32.60 20.08
CA PRO A 145 -26.67 31.27 20.65
C PRO A 145 -26.17 30.14 19.74
N ALA A 146 -25.70 29.05 20.36
CA ALA A 146 -25.18 27.86 19.67
C ALA A 146 -26.31 26.91 19.22
N VAL A 147 -26.15 26.33 18.02
CA VAL A 147 -27.08 25.39 17.38
C VAL A 147 -26.61 23.95 17.62
N ALA A 148 -27.55 23.03 17.91
CA ALA A 148 -27.31 21.61 18.19
C ALA A 148 -27.11 20.76 16.92
N PRO A 149 -26.31 19.67 16.95
CA PRO A 149 -26.16 18.72 15.84
C PRO A 149 -27.25 17.63 15.79
N PRO A 150 -27.46 16.95 14.63
CA PRO A 150 -28.57 16.02 14.40
C PRO A 150 -28.32 14.59 14.89
N ALA A 151 -29.42 13.86 15.14
CA ALA A 151 -29.48 12.51 15.70
C ALA A 151 -29.11 11.38 14.72
N ILE A 152 -28.49 10.31 15.23
CA ILE A 152 -28.10 9.08 14.51
C ILE A 152 -29.08 7.93 14.87
N PRO A 153 -29.51 7.08 13.93
CA PRO A 153 -30.47 5.99 14.18
C PRO A 153 -29.87 4.77 14.92
N PRO A 154 -30.70 3.90 15.54
CA PRO A 154 -30.24 2.83 16.44
C PRO A 154 -29.74 1.58 15.69
N ALA A 155 -28.70 0.94 16.25
CA ALA A 155 -28.19 -0.37 15.84
C ALA A 155 -28.81 -1.52 16.67
N LEU A 156 -28.98 -2.67 16.03
CA LEU A 156 -29.58 -3.93 16.52
C LEU A 156 -28.78 -4.61 17.65
N PRO A 157 -29.41 -5.45 18.50
CA PRO A 157 -28.78 -6.07 19.67
C PRO A 157 -27.95 -7.35 19.34
N PRO A 158 -26.87 -7.64 20.10
CA PRO A 158 -26.12 -8.88 19.98
C PRO A 158 -26.74 -10.05 20.78
N ALA A 159 -26.63 -11.26 20.21
CA ALA A 159 -27.04 -12.51 20.84
C ALA A 159 -26.14 -12.89 22.02
N ALA A 160 -26.77 -13.41 23.09
CA ALA A 160 -26.17 -13.76 24.35
C ALA A 160 -25.23 -14.97 24.27
N ILE A 161 -24.05 -14.87 24.91
CA ILE A 161 -23.19 -16.01 25.26
C ILE A 161 -23.32 -16.30 26.76
N GLY A 162 -23.65 -17.55 27.05
CA GLY A 162 -23.90 -18.07 28.38
C GLY A 162 -22.65 -18.62 29.08
N ALA A 163 -22.65 -18.38 30.39
CA ALA A 163 -21.94 -18.96 31.53
C ALA A 163 -20.95 -20.13 31.35
N PHE A 164 -19.88 -19.98 32.15
CA PHE A 164 -18.80 -20.89 32.51
C PHE A 164 -19.26 -22.23 33.10
N ALA A 165 -18.54 -23.30 32.77
CA ALA A 165 -18.50 -24.56 33.50
C ALA A 165 -17.05 -24.93 33.85
N THR A 166 -16.82 -25.19 35.13
CA THR A 166 -15.58 -25.71 35.74
C THR A 166 -15.33 -27.18 35.38
N TYR A 167 -14.07 -27.57 35.14
CA TYR A 167 -13.62 -28.96 35.26
C TYR A 167 -12.25 -29.05 35.98
N PRO A 168 -11.98 -30.14 36.73
CA PRO A 168 -10.86 -30.24 37.65
C PRO A 168 -9.63 -30.98 37.08
N GLY A 169 -8.46 -30.64 37.62
CA GLY A 169 -7.34 -31.53 37.96
C GLY A 169 -6.74 -32.45 36.89
N GLY A 170 -5.52 -32.12 36.44
CA GLY A 170 -4.64 -33.03 35.71
C GLY A 170 -3.18 -32.63 35.87
N SER A 171 -2.48 -33.33 36.76
CA SER A 171 -1.05 -33.19 37.05
C SER A 171 -0.18 -33.63 35.87
N GLY A 172 0.88 -32.88 35.56
CA GLY A 172 1.88 -33.23 34.55
C GLY A 172 3.14 -32.37 34.73
N SER A 173 4.21 -33.01 35.16
CA SER A 173 5.48 -32.48 35.66
C SER A 173 6.38 -31.78 34.62
N ASN A 174 7.15 -30.81 35.12
CA ASN A 174 8.41 -30.32 34.57
C ASN A 174 9.33 -31.45 34.06
N GLN A 175 9.93 -31.26 32.89
CA GLN A 175 11.25 -31.85 32.60
C GLN A 175 12.15 -30.84 31.90
N ASP A 176 13.29 -30.66 32.56
CA ASP A 176 14.45 -29.90 32.15
C ASP A 176 15.13 -30.45 30.89
N ALA A 177 15.96 -29.57 30.34
CA ALA A 177 16.93 -29.78 29.29
C ALA A 177 17.70 -31.11 29.38
N ASN A 178 17.79 -31.82 28.26
CA ASN A 178 18.96 -32.65 27.99
C ASN A 178 19.34 -32.64 26.51
N THR A 179 20.61 -32.34 26.31
CA THR A 179 21.42 -32.36 25.09
C THR A 179 21.37 -33.71 24.39
N GLN A 180 20.96 -33.77 23.12
CA GLN A 180 21.44 -34.82 22.21
C GLN A 180 21.74 -34.29 20.81
N LYS A 181 23.04 -34.24 20.56
CA LYS A 181 23.73 -34.11 19.28
C LYS A 181 23.81 -35.50 18.65
N GLN A 182 23.05 -35.79 17.58
CA GLN A 182 23.35 -36.90 16.65
C GLN A 182 22.44 -36.84 15.41
N GLY A 183 23.03 -36.78 14.19
CA GLY A 183 22.28 -37.11 12.96
C GLY A 183 22.69 -36.53 11.59
N ASP A 184 23.77 -35.75 11.42
CA ASP A 184 24.11 -35.07 10.13
C ASP A 184 24.81 -35.95 9.06
N ALA A 185 24.45 -37.24 8.93
CA ALA A 185 25.10 -38.12 7.94
C ALA A 185 24.14 -38.92 7.04
N SER A 186 22.85 -39.03 7.39
CA SER A 186 21.88 -39.83 6.62
C SER A 186 21.07 -39.00 5.61
N ARG A 187 20.79 -37.72 5.90
CA ARG A 187 20.01 -36.82 5.02
C ARG A 187 20.76 -36.37 3.77
N ARG A 188 22.10 -36.34 3.81
CA ARG A 188 22.96 -35.96 2.65
C ARG A 188 22.99 -37.03 1.54
N ARG A 189 22.76 -38.31 1.87
CA ARG A 189 22.74 -39.39 0.86
C ARG A 189 21.43 -39.45 0.07
N ILE A 190 20.31 -39.06 0.69
CA ILE A 190 19.00 -39.03 0.03
C ILE A 190 18.92 -37.84 -0.95
N ILE A 191 19.46 -36.68 -0.58
CA ILE A 191 19.48 -35.48 -1.45
C ILE A 191 20.39 -35.70 -2.68
N ALA A 192 21.55 -36.36 -2.51
CA ALA A 192 22.46 -36.63 -3.63
C ALA A 192 21.87 -37.58 -4.68
N VAL A 193 21.08 -38.59 -4.27
CA VAL A 193 20.43 -39.54 -5.20
C VAL A 193 19.26 -38.89 -5.94
N VAL A 194 18.49 -38.03 -5.27
CA VAL A 194 17.38 -37.29 -5.90
C VAL A 194 17.91 -36.24 -6.89
N CYS A 195 18.98 -35.52 -6.56
CA CYS A 195 19.62 -34.59 -7.49
C CYS A 195 20.25 -35.30 -8.70
N ALA A 196 20.88 -36.46 -8.51
CA ALA A 196 21.43 -37.23 -9.63
C ALA A 196 20.33 -37.77 -10.57
N LEU A 197 19.17 -38.18 -10.04
CA LEU A 197 18.04 -38.62 -10.85
C LEU A 197 17.35 -37.46 -11.61
N LEU A 198 17.28 -36.26 -11.00
CA LEU A 198 16.75 -35.07 -11.67
C LEU A 198 17.69 -34.55 -12.77
N VAL A 199 19.01 -34.65 -12.58
CA VAL A 199 19.99 -34.29 -13.62
C VAL A 199 19.96 -35.29 -14.78
N LEU A 200 19.75 -36.59 -14.53
CA LEU A 200 19.61 -37.58 -15.61
C LEU A 200 18.30 -37.42 -16.41
N LEU A 201 17.21 -36.98 -15.77
CA LEU A 201 15.96 -36.64 -16.48
C LEU A 201 16.07 -35.34 -17.28
N ALA A 202 16.85 -34.35 -16.81
CA ALA A 202 17.12 -33.12 -17.55
C ALA A 202 18.05 -33.35 -18.76
N VAL A 203 19.05 -34.23 -18.64
CA VAL A 203 19.94 -34.59 -19.77
C VAL A 203 19.22 -35.50 -20.78
N GLY A 204 18.27 -36.35 -20.34
CA GLY A 204 17.47 -37.20 -21.23
C GLY A 204 16.49 -36.44 -22.14
N LEU A 205 15.95 -35.30 -21.68
CA LEU A 205 15.01 -34.49 -22.48
C LEU A 205 15.72 -33.44 -23.37
N GLY A 206 16.95 -33.05 -23.05
CA GLY A 206 17.76 -32.15 -23.89
C GLY A 206 18.36 -32.83 -25.14
N VAL A 207 18.61 -34.13 -25.10
CA VAL A 207 19.22 -34.88 -26.21
C VAL A 207 18.20 -35.28 -27.29
N TRP A 208 16.91 -35.37 -26.97
CA TRP A 208 15.89 -35.75 -27.96
C TRP A 208 15.49 -34.60 -28.91
N TRP A 209 15.61 -33.34 -28.46
CA TRP A 209 15.31 -32.18 -29.31
C TRP A 209 16.44 -31.87 -30.31
N PHE A 210 17.68 -32.25 -30.01
CA PHE A 210 18.85 -31.95 -30.85
C PHE A 210 19.20 -33.08 -31.85
N ALA A 211 18.70 -34.31 -31.67
CA ALA A 211 19.05 -35.47 -32.49
C ALA A 211 18.14 -35.72 -33.73
N LEU A 212 17.15 -34.87 -34.02
CA LEU A 212 16.28 -35.01 -35.21
C LEU A 212 16.34 -33.83 -36.20
N ARG A 213 17.39 -33.00 -36.14
CA ARG A 213 17.78 -32.09 -37.23
C ARG A 213 19.16 -32.43 -37.77
N GLY A 214 19.28 -33.64 -38.32
CA GLY A 214 20.33 -34.01 -39.24
C GLY A 214 19.78 -34.12 -40.66
N SER A 215 20.09 -33.14 -41.50
CA SER A 215 20.09 -33.23 -42.98
C SER A 215 20.77 -31.94 -43.46
N GLY A 216 22.01 -31.95 -43.92
CA GLY A 216 22.54 -32.81 -44.96
C GLY A 216 22.58 -31.99 -46.25
N SER A 217 23.56 -31.09 -46.37
CA SER A 217 23.92 -30.44 -47.62
C SER A 217 25.10 -31.19 -48.23
N ASN A 218 24.94 -31.75 -49.43
CA ASN A 218 25.83 -31.48 -50.57
C ASN A 218 25.36 -32.15 -51.87
N ASN A 219 25.71 -31.46 -52.95
CA ASN A 219 25.23 -31.55 -54.32
C ASN A 219 25.62 -32.83 -55.08
N GLY A 220 24.80 -33.17 -56.08
CA GLY A 220 25.11 -34.19 -57.09
C GLY A 220 24.12 -34.22 -58.26
N ALA A 221 24.25 -33.23 -59.16
CA ALA A 221 24.09 -33.29 -60.61
C ALA A 221 23.04 -34.21 -61.31
N LYS A 222 22.40 -33.60 -62.33
CA LYS A 222 22.03 -34.14 -63.67
C LYS A 222 20.71 -34.94 -63.81
N GLN A 223 19.66 -34.31 -64.37
CA GLN A 223 19.27 -34.34 -65.80
C GLN A 223 17.75 -34.11 -66.03
N ASN A 224 17.46 -33.03 -66.77
CA ASN A 224 16.61 -32.92 -67.96
C ASN A 224 15.06 -33.05 -67.92
N ALA A 225 14.46 -32.21 -68.79
CA ALA A 225 13.08 -32.21 -69.33
C ALA A 225 11.95 -31.75 -68.37
N SER A 226 11.06 -30.79 -68.65
CA SER A 226 10.68 -30.11 -69.88
C SER A 226 10.01 -28.76 -69.58
N GLN A 227 10.11 -27.86 -70.56
CA GLN A 227 9.47 -26.55 -70.67
C GLN A 227 7.95 -26.60 -70.53
N THR A 228 7.37 -25.59 -69.86
CA THR A 228 6.23 -24.84 -70.43
C THR A 228 6.28 -23.41 -69.89
N GLN A 229 6.56 -22.47 -70.80
CA GLN A 229 6.36 -21.04 -70.61
C GLN A 229 4.88 -20.72 -70.79
N GLN A 230 4.32 -19.79 -70.00
CA GLN A 230 3.43 -18.74 -70.51
C GLN A 230 3.19 -17.63 -69.48
N ASN A 231 3.97 -16.57 -69.68
CA ASN A 231 3.70 -15.13 -69.60
C ASN A 231 2.28 -14.65 -69.19
N ALA A 232 2.20 -13.75 -68.21
CA ALA A 232 1.34 -12.57 -68.24
C ALA A 232 1.85 -11.49 -67.26
N THR A 233 2.36 -10.42 -67.84
CA THR A 233 2.75 -9.13 -67.26
C THR A 233 1.55 -8.36 -66.73
N ALA A 234 1.67 -7.77 -65.54
CA ALA A 234 0.94 -6.56 -65.16
C ALA A 234 1.79 -5.74 -64.18
N GLN A 235 2.31 -4.64 -64.69
CA GLN A 235 3.12 -3.65 -64.00
C GLN A 235 2.22 -2.42 -63.77
N SER A 236 2.08 -1.97 -62.52
CA SER A 236 1.59 -0.63 -62.23
C SER A 236 2.41 -0.01 -61.10
N ASN A 237 2.98 1.15 -61.41
CA ASN A 237 3.75 2.04 -60.54
C ASN A 237 2.83 2.76 -59.55
N GLY A 238 3.30 3.03 -58.32
CA GLY A 238 2.80 4.16 -57.53
C GLY A 238 2.92 4.05 -56.01
N SER A 239 3.89 4.80 -55.47
CA SER A 239 4.05 5.21 -54.07
C SER A 239 4.55 4.19 -53.05
N SER A 240 5.88 4.21 -52.88
CA SER A 240 6.64 3.72 -51.74
C SER A 240 6.15 4.33 -50.42
N LYS A 241 5.11 3.72 -49.83
CA LYS A 241 4.90 3.75 -48.38
C LYS A 241 5.92 2.78 -47.80
N SER A 242 6.87 3.28 -47.01
CA SER A 242 7.72 2.44 -46.16
C SER A 242 6.81 1.42 -45.46
N PRO A 243 6.99 0.11 -45.64
CA PRO A 243 6.17 -0.86 -44.94
C PRO A 243 6.49 -0.71 -43.46
N SER A 244 5.60 -0.09 -42.69
CA SER A 244 5.64 -0.25 -41.24
C SER A 244 5.33 -1.72 -41.01
N THR A 245 6.37 -2.55 -40.88
CA THR A 245 6.23 -3.96 -40.55
C THR A 245 5.46 -4.01 -39.23
N ALA A 246 4.15 -4.30 -39.30
CA ALA A 246 3.31 -4.40 -38.12
C ALA A 246 3.96 -5.41 -37.17
N ALA A 247 4.17 -5.02 -35.92
CA ALA A 247 4.84 -5.86 -34.94
C ALA A 247 4.14 -7.22 -34.83
N LYS A 248 4.89 -8.30 -35.00
CA LYS A 248 4.33 -9.66 -34.98
C LYS A 248 3.93 -10.03 -33.56
N ALA A 249 2.79 -10.71 -33.39
CA ALA A 249 2.37 -11.21 -32.08
C ALA A 249 3.41 -12.17 -31.47
N CYS A 250 3.57 -12.10 -30.16
CA CYS A 250 4.48 -12.95 -29.40
C CYS A 250 3.83 -13.47 -28.12
N THR A 251 3.95 -14.78 -27.92
CA THR A 251 3.43 -15.51 -26.76
C THR A 251 4.55 -15.95 -25.81
N SER A 252 5.82 -15.86 -26.23
CA SER A 252 6.98 -16.16 -25.38
C SER A 252 7.22 -15.00 -24.41
N ALA A 253 7.15 -15.28 -23.11
CA ALA A 253 7.46 -14.30 -22.07
C ALA A 253 8.87 -13.70 -22.28
N PRO A 254 9.03 -12.38 -22.17
CA PRO A 254 10.35 -11.76 -22.25
C PRO A 254 11.16 -12.02 -20.98
N ASP A 255 12.49 -11.97 -21.11
CA ASP A 255 13.37 -11.90 -19.95
C ASP A 255 13.40 -10.46 -19.44
N LEU A 256 13.17 -10.28 -18.14
CA LEU A 256 13.24 -8.96 -17.51
C LEU A 256 14.51 -8.88 -16.66
N SER A 257 15.20 -7.76 -16.77
CA SER A 257 16.33 -7.40 -15.92
C SER A 257 16.00 -6.12 -15.17
N LEU A 258 16.19 -6.13 -13.85
CA LEU A 258 15.88 -4.99 -13.02
C LEU A 258 16.88 -3.85 -13.26
N GLU A 259 16.40 -2.66 -13.63
CA GLU A 259 17.24 -1.49 -13.90
C GLU A 259 17.23 -0.50 -12.73
N SER A 260 16.03 -0.17 -12.25
CA SER A 260 15.85 0.78 -11.16
C SER A 260 14.65 0.42 -10.31
N VAL A 261 14.76 0.76 -9.03
CA VAL A 261 13.66 0.72 -8.06
C VAL A 261 13.47 2.14 -7.54
N ASP A 262 12.23 2.59 -7.56
CA ASP A 262 11.80 3.87 -6.99
C ASP A 262 10.45 3.66 -6.28
N HIS A 263 9.87 4.72 -5.75
CA HIS A 263 8.56 4.71 -5.15
C HIS A 263 7.78 5.98 -5.50
N SER A 264 6.46 5.84 -5.52
CA SER A 264 5.50 6.95 -5.57
C SER A 264 4.52 6.73 -4.43
N ASN A 265 4.66 7.53 -3.37
CA ASN A 265 3.97 7.28 -2.10
C ASN A 265 4.24 5.85 -1.59
N ALA A 266 3.19 5.03 -1.45
CA ALA A 266 3.29 3.63 -1.04
C ALA A 266 3.37 2.63 -2.19
N THR A 267 3.43 3.09 -3.44
CA THR A 267 3.57 2.23 -4.60
C THR A 267 5.04 2.10 -4.97
N LEU A 268 5.53 0.86 -5.02
CA LEU A 268 6.85 0.56 -5.54
C LEU A 268 6.83 0.64 -7.07
N ILE A 269 7.69 1.47 -7.64
CA ILE A 269 7.82 1.66 -9.08
C ILE A 269 9.10 1.01 -9.55
N VAL A 270 8.96 0.02 -10.43
CA VAL A 270 10.09 -0.79 -10.88
C VAL A 270 10.26 -0.64 -12.39
N THR A 271 11.47 -0.29 -12.82
CA THR A 271 11.84 -0.23 -14.23
C THR A 271 12.69 -1.44 -14.60
N PHE A 272 12.31 -2.11 -15.68
CA PHE A 272 13.02 -3.27 -16.23
C PHE A 272 13.48 -3.01 -17.66
N SER A 273 14.66 -3.52 -18.02
CA SER A 273 14.97 -3.85 -19.41
C SER A 273 14.31 -5.17 -19.74
N ALA A 274 13.57 -5.21 -20.84
CA ALA A 274 12.94 -6.41 -21.37
C ALA A 274 13.67 -6.88 -22.62
N GLN A 275 14.10 -8.14 -22.62
CA GLN A 275 14.67 -8.83 -23.76
C GLN A 275 13.65 -9.78 -24.37
N SER A 276 13.40 -9.61 -25.66
CA SER A 276 12.43 -10.42 -26.40
C SER A 276 12.95 -11.85 -26.62
N ASN A 277 12.13 -12.83 -26.21
CA ASN A 277 12.31 -14.26 -26.51
C ASN A 277 11.53 -14.71 -27.75
N CYS A 278 10.96 -13.75 -28.49
CA CYS A 278 10.17 -13.99 -29.68
C CYS A 278 11.07 -14.31 -30.88
N ALA A 279 10.56 -15.08 -31.85
CA ALA A 279 11.29 -15.35 -33.09
C ALA A 279 11.61 -14.08 -33.91
N SER A 280 10.76 -13.04 -33.81
CA SER A 280 10.99 -11.73 -34.41
C SER A 280 11.55 -10.76 -33.39
N LYS A 281 12.59 -10.00 -33.77
CA LYS A 281 13.12 -8.89 -32.95
C LYS A 281 12.15 -7.70 -32.90
N ASN A 282 11.25 -7.58 -33.86
CA ASN A 282 10.16 -6.60 -33.84
C ASN A 282 8.85 -7.35 -33.56
N ALA A 283 8.49 -7.42 -32.28
CA ALA A 283 7.39 -8.24 -31.79
C ALA A 283 6.59 -7.53 -30.70
N LYS A 284 5.38 -8.01 -30.44
CA LYS A 284 4.47 -7.46 -29.43
C LYS A 284 4.00 -8.57 -28.51
N PHE A 285 4.31 -8.46 -27.22
CA PHE A 285 3.83 -9.35 -26.17
C PHE A 285 2.61 -8.72 -25.50
N ALA A 286 1.46 -9.40 -25.58
CA ALA A 286 0.16 -8.88 -25.19
C ALA A 286 -0.65 -9.89 -24.37
N GLU A 287 0.03 -10.66 -23.52
CA GLU A 287 -0.60 -11.70 -22.69
C GLU A 287 -1.20 -11.10 -21.41
N SER A 288 -2.32 -11.65 -20.99
CA SER A 288 -2.93 -11.37 -19.69
C SER A 288 -2.54 -12.42 -18.66
N GLY A 289 -2.60 -12.08 -17.37
CA GLY A 289 -2.29 -13.04 -16.30
C GLY A 289 -0.80 -13.37 -16.27
N VAL A 290 0.07 -12.37 -16.34
CA VAL A 290 1.51 -12.57 -16.31
C VAL A 290 2.04 -12.25 -14.92
N THR A 291 2.45 -13.26 -14.17
CA THR A 291 3.07 -13.07 -12.86
C THR A 291 4.51 -12.62 -13.05
N VAL A 292 4.84 -11.45 -12.49
CA VAL A 292 6.23 -10.97 -12.41
C VAL A 292 6.65 -11.03 -10.96
N THR A 293 7.73 -11.79 -10.68
CA THR A 293 8.27 -11.95 -9.33
C THR A 293 9.72 -11.51 -9.30
N ILE A 294 10.05 -10.64 -8.34
CA ILE A 294 11.40 -10.16 -8.06
C ILE A 294 11.90 -10.85 -6.80
N LYS A 295 13.11 -11.42 -6.89
CA LYS A 295 13.83 -11.95 -5.74
C LYS A 295 15.14 -11.21 -5.52
N ASP A 296 15.50 -10.97 -4.26
CA ASP A 296 16.79 -10.39 -3.86
C ASP A 296 17.37 -11.23 -2.72
N GLY A 297 18.56 -11.82 -2.96
CA GLY A 297 19.19 -12.73 -2.02
C GLY A 297 18.45 -14.06 -1.84
N GLY A 298 17.54 -14.41 -2.76
CA GLY A 298 16.71 -15.61 -2.73
C GLY A 298 15.30 -15.39 -2.16
N ASP A 299 15.08 -14.30 -1.41
CA ASP A 299 13.77 -13.92 -0.88
C ASP A 299 12.93 -13.24 -1.95
N VAL A 300 11.62 -13.51 -1.98
CA VAL A 300 10.68 -12.77 -2.82
C VAL A 300 10.45 -11.39 -2.22
N VAL A 301 10.82 -10.34 -2.96
CA VAL A 301 10.69 -8.94 -2.51
C VAL A 301 9.53 -8.22 -3.18
N ALA A 302 9.08 -8.68 -4.34
CA ALA A 302 7.85 -8.22 -4.98
C ALA A 302 7.25 -9.29 -5.91
N SER A 303 5.93 -9.35 -5.99
CA SER A 303 5.23 -10.24 -6.90
C SER A 303 3.80 -9.76 -7.16
N ALA A 304 3.42 -9.69 -8.43
CA ALA A 304 2.08 -9.29 -8.86
C ALA A 304 1.73 -9.89 -10.22
N VAL A 305 0.43 -9.95 -10.52
CA VAL A 305 -0.12 -10.44 -11.78
C VAL A 305 -0.51 -9.28 -12.68
N TYR A 306 0.05 -9.21 -13.88
CA TYR A 306 -0.13 -8.11 -14.82
C TYR A 306 -0.96 -8.52 -16.03
N ASP A 307 -1.66 -7.54 -16.61
CA ASP A 307 -2.39 -7.68 -17.86
C ASP A 307 -1.76 -6.82 -18.97
N PHE A 308 -0.95 -7.45 -19.82
CA PHE A 308 -0.33 -6.79 -20.96
C PHE A 308 -1.21 -6.84 -22.22
N SER A 309 -2.42 -7.43 -22.17
CA SER A 309 -3.33 -7.44 -23.33
C SER A 309 -3.82 -6.02 -23.68
N HIS A 310 -4.00 -5.18 -22.66
CA HIS A 310 -4.38 -3.78 -22.79
C HIS A 310 -3.19 -2.81 -22.78
N SER A 311 -2.05 -3.23 -22.23
CA SER A 311 -0.79 -2.45 -22.22
C SER A 311 0.39 -3.29 -22.73
N PRO A 312 0.47 -3.57 -24.04
CA PRO A 312 1.41 -4.56 -24.56
C PRO A 312 2.86 -4.09 -24.58
N ILE A 313 3.79 -5.01 -24.33
CA ILE A 313 5.23 -4.75 -24.46
C ILE A 313 5.59 -4.82 -25.94
N SER A 314 6.04 -3.70 -26.48
CA SER A 314 6.47 -3.59 -27.88
C SER A 314 7.99 -3.60 -27.96
N PHE A 315 8.54 -4.57 -28.69
CA PHE A 315 9.97 -4.73 -28.91
C PHE A 315 10.36 -4.12 -30.26
N SER A 316 11.44 -3.33 -30.24
CA SER A 316 12.11 -2.83 -31.44
C SER A 316 13.57 -3.24 -31.37
N GLY A 317 14.07 -4.00 -32.34
CA GLY A 317 15.41 -4.58 -32.25
C GLY A 317 15.58 -5.63 -31.14
N GLY A 318 14.48 -6.13 -30.58
CA GLY A 318 14.46 -7.18 -29.57
C GLY A 318 14.51 -6.71 -28.13
N THR A 319 14.52 -5.40 -27.88
CA THR A 319 14.53 -4.82 -26.53
C THR A 319 13.36 -3.86 -26.31
N SER A 320 13.01 -3.64 -25.04
CA SER A 320 12.01 -2.68 -24.61
C SER A 320 12.28 -2.27 -23.16
N THR A 321 11.63 -1.20 -22.70
CA THR A 321 11.64 -0.79 -21.28
C THR A 321 10.24 -1.00 -20.73
N VAL A 322 10.13 -1.64 -19.57
CA VAL A 322 8.85 -1.95 -18.92
C VAL A 322 8.86 -1.33 -17.52
N LYS A 323 7.81 -0.57 -17.20
CA LYS A 323 7.60 -0.02 -15.86
C LYS A 323 6.41 -0.70 -15.21
N LEU A 324 6.59 -1.27 -14.03
CA LEU A 324 5.55 -1.96 -13.27
C LEU A 324 5.38 -1.34 -11.88
N ALA A 325 4.14 -1.23 -11.42
CA ALA A 325 3.76 -0.70 -10.12
C ALA A 325 3.26 -1.82 -9.22
N PHE A 326 3.84 -1.92 -8.02
CA PHE A 326 3.46 -2.87 -6.98
C PHE A 326 2.92 -2.12 -5.76
N THR A 327 1.76 -2.54 -5.26
CA THR A 327 1.18 -2.00 -4.00
C THR A 327 1.85 -2.60 -2.77
N THR A 328 1.59 -2.07 -1.58
CA THR A 328 2.09 -2.58 -0.28
C THR A 328 1.70 -4.03 0.03
N MET A 329 0.77 -4.61 -0.73
CA MET A 329 0.38 -6.02 -0.66
C MET A 329 1.12 -6.91 -1.66
N GLN A 330 1.91 -6.30 -2.53
CA GLN A 330 2.60 -6.93 -3.66
C GLN A 330 4.13 -6.77 -3.57
N TYR A 331 4.64 -6.02 -2.59
CA TYR A 331 6.06 -5.98 -2.28
C TYR A 331 6.27 -6.06 -0.76
N TRP A 332 7.43 -6.61 -0.38
CA TRP A 332 7.74 -6.96 1.00
C TRP A 332 9.18 -6.57 1.38
N ARG A 333 9.71 -5.52 0.75
CA ARG A 333 11.00 -4.92 1.13
C ARG A 333 10.93 -3.41 0.95
N PRO A 334 11.44 -2.60 1.90
CA PRO A 334 11.60 -1.17 1.68
C PRO A 334 12.34 -0.86 0.38
N TYR A 335 11.91 0.18 -0.35
CA TYR A 335 12.45 0.49 -1.68
C TYR A 335 13.97 0.76 -1.64
N ASP A 336 14.47 1.36 -0.55
CA ASP A 336 15.87 1.68 -0.29
C ASP A 336 16.72 0.44 0.07
N ALA A 337 16.08 -0.69 0.35
CA ALA A 337 16.71 -1.96 0.68
C ALA A 337 16.75 -2.97 -0.48
N ILE A 338 16.09 -2.69 -1.61
CA ILE A 338 16.11 -3.57 -2.78
C ILE A 338 17.35 -3.25 -3.62
N ARG A 339 18.31 -4.19 -3.67
CA ARG A 339 19.55 -4.04 -4.45
C ARG A 339 19.33 -4.50 -5.88
N THR A 340 19.62 -3.65 -6.87
CA THR A 340 19.50 -4.02 -8.29
C THR A 340 20.57 -5.03 -8.74
N SER A 341 21.77 -4.96 -8.16
CA SER A 341 22.80 -5.99 -8.33
C SER A 341 22.41 -7.21 -7.49
N ASN A 342 22.23 -8.37 -8.11
CA ASN A 342 21.85 -9.65 -7.49
C ASN A 342 20.34 -9.91 -7.33
N THR A 343 19.51 -9.33 -8.21
CA THR A 343 18.11 -9.75 -8.33
C THR A 343 17.91 -10.85 -9.35
N ASP A 344 17.01 -11.78 -9.03
CA ASP A 344 16.42 -12.74 -9.97
C ASP A 344 15.00 -12.30 -10.28
N VAL A 345 14.69 -12.08 -11.56
CA VAL A 345 13.35 -11.68 -12.00
C VAL A 345 12.77 -12.79 -12.84
N THR A 346 11.60 -13.29 -12.44
CA THR A 346 10.90 -14.34 -13.16
C THR A 346 9.59 -13.82 -13.74
N VAL A 347 9.32 -14.19 -14.99
CA VAL A 347 8.09 -13.85 -15.71
C VAL A 347 7.38 -15.15 -16.07
N GLN A 348 6.19 -15.33 -15.51
CA GLN A 348 5.42 -16.56 -15.63
C GLN A 348 4.04 -16.23 -16.21
N PRO A 349 3.77 -16.63 -17.47
CA PRO A 349 2.43 -16.53 -18.04
C PRO A 349 1.40 -17.37 -17.28
N HIS A 350 0.12 -17.07 -17.48
CA HIS A 350 -1.03 -17.79 -16.93
C HIS A 350 -1.13 -17.79 -15.39
N GLY A 351 -0.62 -16.75 -14.74
CA GLY A 351 -0.91 -16.39 -13.36
C GLY A 351 -2.40 -16.06 -13.17
N THR A 352 -2.93 -16.43 -12.01
CA THR A 352 -4.32 -16.13 -11.63
C THR A 352 -4.32 -14.88 -10.77
N PRO A 353 -4.92 -13.76 -11.24
CA PRO A 353 -5.02 -12.54 -10.44
C PRO A 353 -6.00 -12.74 -9.29
N ASN A 354 -5.67 -12.17 -8.13
CA ASN A 354 -6.57 -12.08 -6.98
C ASN A 354 -6.90 -10.60 -6.69
N GLY A 355 -8.13 -10.34 -6.28
CA GLY A 355 -8.60 -9.00 -5.92
C GLY A 355 -8.65 -8.02 -7.10
N THR A 356 -8.64 -6.73 -6.76
CA THR A 356 -8.72 -5.64 -7.74
C THR A 356 -7.33 -5.30 -8.26
N VAL A 357 -7.21 -5.05 -9.57
CA VAL A 357 -5.97 -4.56 -10.18
C VAL A 357 -5.64 -3.18 -9.64
N ALA A 358 -4.40 -2.99 -9.18
CA ALA A 358 -3.94 -1.68 -8.73
C ALA A 358 -3.96 -0.67 -9.89
N PRO A 359 -4.27 0.61 -9.63
CA PRO A 359 -4.16 1.63 -10.66
C PRO A 359 -2.72 1.74 -11.17
N SER A 360 -2.58 2.14 -12.44
CA SER A 360 -1.27 2.51 -12.97
C SER A 360 -0.82 3.82 -12.33
N ASP A 361 0.46 3.93 -11.99
CA ASP A 361 1.04 5.11 -11.34
C ASP A 361 2.39 5.46 -11.99
N SER A 362 2.67 6.74 -12.15
CA SER A 362 3.97 7.23 -12.66
C SER A 362 4.41 6.59 -13.99
N GLY A 363 3.44 6.28 -14.86
CA GLY A 363 3.64 5.60 -16.15
C GLY A 363 3.97 4.11 -16.04
N ALA A 364 3.83 3.52 -14.84
CA ALA A 364 4.02 2.11 -14.58
C ALA A 364 2.66 1.38 -14.55
N LEU A 365 2.60 0.22 -15.18
CA LEU A 365 1.40 -0.61 -15.21
C LEU A 365 1.16 -1.20 -13.81
N GLY A 366 -0.07 -1.06 -13.29
CA GLY A 366 -0.46 -1.64 -12.00
C GLY A 366 -0.79 -3.14 -12.09
N GLY A 367 -0.40 -3.89 -11.08
CA GLY A 367 -0.66 -5.33 -10.98
C GLY A 367 -1.84 -5.68 -10.08
N ALA A 368 -2.43 -6.85 -10.29
CA ALA A 368 -3.31 -7.52 -9.32
C ALA A 368 -2.49 -8.36 -8.33
N ASN A 369 -3.11 -8.71 -7.21
CA ASN A 369 -2.47 -9.53 -6.19
C ASN A 369 -2.26 -10.97 -6.69
N ILE A 370 -1.25 -11.63 -6.11
CA ILE A 370 -1.10 -13.09 -6.19
C ILE A 370 -2.03 -13.77 -5.16
N ASP A 371 -1.93 -15.10 -5.03
CA ASP A 371 -2.72 -15.86 -4.05
C ASP A 371 -2.45 -15.39 -2.60
N ASP A 372 -3.50 -15.31 -1.79
CA ASP A 372 -3.42 -14.77 -0.42
C ASP A 372 -2.48 -15.57 0.49
N ALA A 373 -2.36 -16.89 0.28
CA ALA A 373 -1.43 -17.70 1.07
C ALA A 373 0.03 -17.41 0.69
N GLN A 374 0.30 -17.08 -0.58
CA GLN A 374 1.63 -16.62 -1.00
C GLN A 374 1.96 -15.25 -0.44
N ILE A 375 1.01 -14.31 -0.42
CA ILE A 375 1.18 -13.00 0.22
C ILE A 375 1.52 -13.16 1.70
N GLU A 376 0.76 -14.01 2.41
CA GLU A 376 0.97 -14.27 3.83
C GLU A 376 2.36 -14.88 4.10
N SER A 377 2.76 -15.87 3.29
CA SER A 377 4.08 -16.51 3.41
C SER A 377 5.23 -15.54 3.09
N ASN A 378 5.09 -14.71 2.06
CA ASN A 378 6.11 -13.73 1.69
C ASN A 378 6.25 -12.66 2.77
N ALA A 379 5.13 -12.17 3.32
CA ALA A 379 5.13 -11.21 4.41
C ALA A 379 5.80 -11.76 5.67
N GLN A 380 5.56 -13.03 6.03
CA GLN A 380 6.25 -13.67 7.15
C GLN A 380 7.76 -13.72 6.92
N SER A 381 8.20 -14.14 5.73
CA SER A 381 9.62 -14.19 5.38
C SER A 381 10.26 -12.81 5.44
N ALA A 382 9.56 -11.80 4.95
CA ALA A 382 10.02 -10.42 4.94
C ALA A 382 10.13 -9.81 6.33
N LEU A 383 9.18 -10.08 7.24
CA LEU A 383 9.28 -9.65 8.63
C LEU A 383 10.53 -10.24 9.29
N ASN A 384 10.84 -11.52 9.06
CA ASN A 384 12.06 -12.13 9.59
C ASN A 384 13.32 -11.47 9.01
N TRP A 385 13.34 -11.26 7.68
CA TRP A 385 14.45 -10.56 7.03
C TRP A 385 14.64 -9.15 7.58
N GLN A 386 13.54 -8.41 7.81
CA GLN A 386 13.58 -7.04 8.31
C GLN A 386 14.12 -6.98 9.75
N LEU A 387 13.72 -7.93 10.60
CA LEU A 387 14.25 -8.05 11.96
C LEU A 387 15.77 -8.25 11.98
N ASP A 388 16.29 -9.02 11.03
CA ASP A 388 17.73 -9.25 10.89
C ASP A 388 18.44 -8.02 10.31
N ASN A 389 17.84 -7.37 9.31
CA ASN A 389 18.35 -6.13 8.71
C ASN A 389 18.49 -4.99 9.73
N ASP A 390 17.52 -4.88 10.64
CA ASP A 390 17.41 -3.75 11.57
C ASP A 390 18.10 -3.98 12.92
N ALA A 391 18.62 -5.19 13.16
CA ALA A 391 19.20 -5.58 14.44
C ALA A 391 20.32 -4.64 14.89
N ASP A 392 21.22 -4.26 13.98
CA ASP A 392 22.34 -3.37 14.30
C ASP A 392 21.88 -1.93 14.60
N ALA A 393 20.91 -1.43 13.83
CA ALA A 393 20.33 -0.10 14.02
C ALA A 393 19.60 0.02 15.36
N ALA A 394 19.02 -1.08 15.87
CA ALA A 394 18.35 -1.11 17.15
C ALA A 394 19.32 -0.93 18.35
N ASN A 395 20.60 -1.27 18.21
CA ASN A 395 21.56 -1.25 19.32
C ASN A 395 21.78 0.14 19.93
N GLN A 396 21.64 1.21 19.16
CA GLN A 396 21.78 2.57 19.70
C GLN A 396 20.72 2.89 20.77
N PHE A 397 19.53 2.29 20.67
CA PHE A 397 18.40 2.57 21.54
C PHE A 397 18.48 1.90 22.91
N TYR A 398 19.55 1.13 23.20
CA TYR A 398 19.88 0.79 24.59
C TYR A 398 20.28 2.03 25.40
N SER A 399 20.87 3.04 24.77
CA SER A 399 21.42 4.22 25.45
C SER A 399 20.69 5.52 25.09
N THR A 400 19.81 5.48 24.10
CA THR A 400 19.13 6.65 23.54
C THR A 400 17.64 6.40 23.47
N THR A 401 16.83 7.44 23.68
CA THR A 401 15.37 7.34 23.56
C THR A 401 14.96 7.42 22.10
N THR A 402 14.00 6.59 21.69
CA THR A 402 13.28 6.67 20.41
C THR A 402 11.77 6.64 20.65
N THR A 403 10.97 6.50 19.61
CA THR A 403 9.51 6.33 19.73
C THR A 403 9.05 5.01 19.13
N GLN A 404 8.18 4.30 19.85
CA GLN A 404 7.41 3.18 19.32
C GLN A 404 6.18 3.72 18.60
N LEU A 405 6.01 3.33 17.34
CA LEU A 405 4.90 3.71 16.46
C LEU A 405 3.81 2.64 16.38
N SER A 406 4.17 1.37 16.57
CA SER A 406 3.22 0.26 16.54
C SER A 406 3.75 -0.93 17.31
N SER A 407 2.83 -1.77 17.80
CA SER A 407 3.10 -3.08 18.38
C SER A 407 2.00 -4.04 17.94
N LYS A 408 2.34 -5.03 17.10
CA LYS A 408 1.40 -5.99 16.51
C LYS A 408 1.99 -7.40 16.48
N LYS A 409 1.12 -8.41 16.45
CA LYS A 409 1.51 -9.82 16.27
C LYS A 409 0.45 -10.56 15.49
N LYS A 410 0.83 -11.71 14.92
CA LYS A 410 -0.11 -12.59 14.23
C LYS A 410 -1.24 -12.99 15.18
N ASP A 411 -2.46 -13.02 14.64
CA ASP A 411 -3.71 -13.38 15.32
C ASP A 411 -4.12 -12.40 16.45
N LEU A 412 -3.48 -11.24 16.56
CA LEU A 412 -3.91 -10.17 17.46
C LEU A 412 -5.23 -9.59 16.99
N GLN A 413 -6.21 -9.46 17.89
CA GLN A 413 -7.46 -8.74 17.65
C GLN A 413 -7.28 -7.30 18.13
N ALA A 414 -7.13 -6.37 17.19
CA ALA A 414 -6.95 -4.94 17.49
C ALA A 414 -7.41 -4.12 16.29
N GLU A 415 -7.87 -2.89 16.54
CA GLU A 415 -8.29 -1.96 15.47
C GLU A 415 -9.39 -2.55 14.57
N GLY A 416 -10.29 -3.34 15.17
CA GLY A 416 -11.42 -3.95 14.46
C GLY A 416 -11.07 -5.10 13.53
N LYS A 417 -9.82 -5.59 13.52
CA LYS A 417 -9.40 -6.73 12.69
C LYS A 417 -8.52 -7.74 13.42
N THR A 418 -8.41 -8.93 12.84
CA THR A 418 -7.40 -9.93 13.21
C THR A 418 -6.15 -9.71 12.36
N TRP A 419 -5.05 -9.36 13.00
CA TRP A 419 -3.79 -9.06 12.34
C TRP A 419 -3.12 -10.31 11.77
N GLN A 420 -2.76 -10.25 10.50
CA GLN A 420 -1.98 -11.25 9.79
C GLN A 420 -0.58 -10.71 9.47
N TYR A 421 0.36 -11.56 9.03
CA TYR A 421 1.70 -11.10 8.69
C TYR A 421 1.69 -10.06 7.57
N ARG A 422 0.81 -10.25 6.58
CA ARG A 422 0.63 -9.27 5.49
C ARG A 422 0.22 -7.89 6.01
N ASP A 423 -0.65 -7.82 7.02
CA ASP A 423 -1.07 -6.55 7.63
C ASP A 423 0.08 -5.87 8.38
N ILE A 424 0.87 -6.66 9.12
CA ILE A 424 2.00 -6.15 9.92
C ILE A 424 3.09 -5.62 8.99
N MET A 425 3.41 -6.37 7.92
CA MET A 425 4.41 -5.96 6.95
C MET A 425 3.95 -4.74 6.14
N GLU A 426 2.68 -4.71 5.71
CA GLU A 426 2.10 -3.54 5.03
C GLU A 426 2.18 -2.29 5.92
N GLN A 427 1.79 -2.40 7.20
CA GLN A 427 1.91 -1.30 8.15
C GLN A 427 3.36 -0.83 8.29
N PHE A 428 4.32 -1.76 8.37
CA PHE A 428 5.74 -1.41 8.43
C PHE A 428 6.20 -0.64 7.19
N LEU A 429 5.83 -1.08 5.99
CA LEU A 429 6.18 -0.39 4.74
C LEU A 429 5.59 1.02 4.70
N GLN A 430 4.33 1.19 5.09
CA GLN A 430 3.68 2.51 5.18
C GLN A 430 4.40 3.43 6.18
N MET A 431 4.76 2.90 7.35
CA MET A 431 5.53 3.65 8.36
C MET A 431 6.92 4.01 7.86
N ARG A 432 7.60 3.12 7.12
CA ARG A 432 8.92 3.38 6.54
C ARG A 432 8.88 4.49 5.49
N ILE A 433 7.77 4.64 4.77
CA ILE A 433 7.57 5.75 3.82
C ILE A 433 7.35 7.07 4.57
N ALA A 434 6.50 7.07 5.60
CA ALA A 434 6.24 8.26 6.42
C ALA A 434 7.45 8.67 7.28
N HIS A 435 8.23 7.68 7.71
CA HIS A 435 9.38 7.81 8.60
C HIS A 435 10.55 7.01 8.03
N PRO A 436 11.42 7.61 7.19
CA PRO A 436 12.50 6.90 6.49
C PRO A 436 13.52 6.19 7.37
N LYS A 437 13.56 6.47 8.68
CA LYS A 437 14.41 5.78 9.65
C LYS A 437 13.71 4.63 10.38
N ALA A 438 12.41 4.41 10.15
CA ALA A 438 11.64 3.47 10.94
C ALA A 438 12.19 2.05 10.84
N ILE A 439 12.37 1.39 11.98
CA ILE A 439 12.92 0.04 12.06
C ILE A 439 11.91 -0.91 12.71
N LEU A 440 12.08 -2.21 12.43
CA LEU A 440 11.30 -3.29 13.01
C LEU A 440 12.14 -4.04 14.05
N ILE A 441 11.57 -4.26 15.23
CA ILE A 441 12.18 -5.09 16.26
C ILE A 441 11.23 -6.18 16.74
N TRP A 442 11.78 -7.26 17.29
CA TRP A 442 11.01 -8.29 17.98
C TRP A 442 11.11 -8.03 19.48
N ALA A 443 10.00 -7.61 20.09
CA ALA A 443 9.98 -7.04 21.44
C ALA A 443 10.59 -7.97 22.50
N SER A 444 10.43 -9.29 22.39
CA SER A 444 10.95 -10.23 23.39
C SER A 444 12.48 -10.32 23.45
N LYS A 445 13.20 -9.71 22.50
CA LYS A 445 14.66 -9.59 22.54
C LYS A 445 15.18 -8.50 23.49
N TYR A 446 14.31 -7.62 24.01
CA TYR A 446 14.72 -6.44 24.76
C TYR A 446 14.11 -6.39 26.17
N SER A 447 14.91 -6.00 27.17
CA SER A 447 14.53 -5.94 28.59
C SER A 447 13.38 -4.98 28.85
N TYR A 448 13.32 -3.87 28.12
CA TYR A 448 12.22 -2.90 28.20
C TYR A 448 10.83 -3.55 28.11
N TYR A 449 10.65 -4.53 27.21
CA TYR A 449 9.36 -5.21 27.01
C TYR A 449 9.17 -6.43 27.92
N THR A 450 10.26 -7.06 28.38
CA THR A 450 10.19 -8.34 29.11
C THR A 450 10.22 -8.19 30.63
N ALA A 451 10.76 -7.09 31.17
CA ALA A 451 11.01 -6.91 32.61
C ALA A 451 9.75 -6.98 33.49
N ARG A 452 8.56 -6.76 32.91
CA ARG A 452 7.28 -6.73 33.64
C ARG A 452 6.48 -8.04 33.55
N GLY A 453 7.00 -9.07 32.86
CA GLY A 453 6.35 -10.38 32.76
C GLY A 453 5.12 -10.42 31.85
N PHE A 454 4.86 -9.37 31.07
CA PHE A 454 3.82 -9.37 30.04
C PHE A 454 4.27 -10.13 28.78
N ASP A 455 3.31 -10.52 27.95
CA ASP A 455 3.61 -11.09 26.64
C ASP A 455 4.37 -10.07 25.79
N ALA A 456 5.59 -10.42 25.38
CA ALA A 456 6.47 -9.59 24.56
C ALA A 456 6.65 -10.14 23.14
N ASN A 457 5.82 -11.09 22.72
CA ASN A 457 5.88 -11.67 21.37
C ASN A 457 5.20 -10.77 20.33
N PHE A 458 5.79 -9.59 20.10
CA PHE A 458 5.27 -8.57 19.20
C PHE A 458 6.34 -8.07 18.23
N TYR A 459 5.93 -7.84 16.99
CA TYR A 459 6.63 -6.95 16.08
C TYR A 459 6.36 -5.52 16.51
N VAL A 460 7.41 -4.78 16.81
CA VAL A 460 7.33 -3.39 17.21
C VAL A 460 8.02 -2.53 16.15
N ILE A 461 7.31 -1.51 15.69
CA ILE A 461 7.85 -0.50 14.77
C ILE A 461 8.35 0.67 15.61
N LEU A 462 9.64 0.99 15.48
CA LEU A 462 10.24 2.18 16.07
C LEU A 462 10.41 3.24 14.98
N SER A 463 10.33 4.53 15.31
CA SER A 463 10.58 5.61 14.35
C SER A 463 12.03 5.65 13.85
N GLY A 464 12.95 5.08 14.62
CA GLY A 464 14.39 5.12 14.34
C GLY A 464 15.01 6.50 14.59
N GLU A 465 14.23 7.47 15.06
CA GLU A 465 14.75 8.76 15.51
C GLU A 465 15.38 8.64 16.90
N SER A 466 16.40 9.46 17.15
CA SER A 466 17.17 9.46 18.39
C SER A 466 16.96 10.77 19.13
N PHE A 467 16.50 10.68 20.37
CA PHE A 467 16.17 11.81 21.23
C PHE A 467 16.99 11.79 22.51
N GLY A 468 17.30 12.98 23.05
CA GLY A 468 18.02 13.12 24.31
C GLY A 468 17.16 12.83 25.54
N SER A 469 15.82 12.80 25.40
CA SER A 469 14.89 12.54 26.49
C SER A 469 13.54 12.00 26.02
N ALA A 470 12.75 11.46 26.96
CA ALA A 470 11.37 11.05 26.72
C ALA A 470 10.44 12.22 26.38
N ASP A 471 10.69 13.42 26.94
CA ASP A 471 9.89 14.61 26.64
C ASP A 471 10.11 15.10 25.20
N GLU A 472 11.35 15.04 24.72
CA GLU A 472 11.69 15.36 23.33
C GLU A 472 11.04 14.35 22.36
N ALA A 473 11.13 13.06 22.66
CA ALA A 473 10.48 12.00 21.90
C ALA A 473 8.95 12.17 21.84
N LYS A 474 8.33 12.53 22.97
CA LYS A 474 6.88 12.81 23.04
C LYS A 474 6.51 14.06 22.25
N GLY A 475 7.34 15.11 22.32
CA GLY A 475 7.20 16.31 21.50
C GLY A 475 7.23 15.99 20.01
N TRP A 476 8.14 15.10 19.58
CA TRP A 476 8.19 14.61 18.21
C TRP A 476 6.93 13.85 17.80
N CYS A 477 6.38 12.98 18.67
CA CYS A 477 5.10 12.31 18.41
C CYS A 477 3.99 13.32 18.10
N SER A 478 3.81 14.32 18.97
CA SER A 478 2.78 15.35 18.80
C SER A 478 3.00 16.21 17.54
N ALA A 479 4.25 16.54 17.22
CA ALA A 479 4.60 17.29 16.02
C ALA A 479 4.29 16.52 14.71
N ASN A 480 4.26 15.19 14.76
CA ASN A 480 3.87 14.33 13.64
C ASN A 480 2.37 13.97 13.65
N GLY A 481 1.57 14.61 14.50
CA GLY A 481 0.12 14.34 14.61
C GLY A 481 -0.20 12.98 15.25
N LEU A 482 0.75 12.39 15.95
CA LEU A 482 0.60 11.11 16.65
C LEU A 482 0.21 11.35 18.12
N THR A 483 -0.72 10.55 18.61
CA THR A 483 -1.20 10.56 20.00
C THR A 483 -0.43 9.52 20.82
N ALA A 484 -0.70 9.48 22.13
CA ALA A 484 -0.11 8.47 23.01
C ALA A 484 -0.49 7.02 22.64
N ASP A 485 -1.59 6.84 21.89
CA ASP A 485 -2.08 5.51 21.48
C ASP A 485 -1.27 4.91 20.33
N ASN A 486 -0.63 5.75 19.52
CA ASN A 486 0.12 5.35 18.33
C ASN A 486 1.55 5.89 18.28
N CYS A 487 2.01 6.56 19.35
CA CYS A 487 3.40 6.97 19.51
C CYS A 487 3.77 7.16 20.98
N MET A 488 4.76 6.41 21.45
CA MET A 488 5.26 6.52 22.83
C MET A 488 6.79 6.48 22.91
N PRO A 489 7.42 7.26 23.81
CA PRO A 489 8.85 7.18 24.05
C PRO A 489 9.28 5.80 24.57
N VAL A 490 10.36 5.26 24.02
CA VAL A 490 10.94 3.98 24.45
C VAL A 490 12.47 4.04 24.45
N GLN A 491 13.08 3.31 25.38
CA GLN A 491 14.52 3.03 25.42
C GLN A 491 14.66 1.53 25.69
N LEU A 492 15.43 0.81 24.88
CA LEU A 492 15.41 -0.65 24.83
C LEU A 492 16.15 -1.37 25.97
N SER A 493 16.80 -0.61 26.86
CA SER A 493 17.50 -1.10 28.05
C SER A 493 16.60 -1.63 29.15
#